data_AF-A0A5P5ZLG1-F1
#
_entry.id   AF-A0A5P5ZLG1-F1
#
_cell.length_a   1.000
_cell.length_b   1.000
_cell.length_c   1.000
_cell.angle_alpha   90.00
_cell.angle_beta   90.00
_cell.angle_gamma   90.00
#
_symmetry.space_group_name_H-M   'P 1'
#
loop_
_entity.id
_entity.type
_entity.pdbx_description
1 polymer ?
#
loop_
_entity_poly.entity_id
_entity_poly.type
_entity_poly.pdbx_seq_one_letter_code
_entity_poly.pdbx_strand_id
1 'polypeptide(L)'
;MLQSFPMPAEVEGCSCYFARNQKEYENEQYVYVDDYGNNAYIKLDGHMIKIPMEEGDFDPSNFSKVLEDSEYRISMSGKKTSEQDETMMFTGQLTVLIKKENRTITTPVYGECGC
;
A
#
# COMPACT_ATOMS: atom_id res chain seq x y z
N MET A 1 -13.05 -3.32 -8.29
CA MET A 1 -12.50 -4.36 -7.41
C MET A 1 -11.01 -4.15 -7.33
N LEU A 2 -10.45 -4.17 -6.13
CA LEU A 2 -9.01 -4.08 -5.92
C LEU A 2 -8.36 -5.42 -6.29
N GLN A 3 -7.33 -5.40 -7.10
CA GLN A 3 -6.64 -6.58 -7.65
C GLN A 3 -5.18 -6.61 -7.21
N SER A 4 -4.57 -7.80 -7.21
CA SER A 4 -3.14 -7.91 -7.02
C SER A 4 -2.37 -7.66 -8.31
N PHE A 5 -1.12 -7.23 -8.18
CA PHE A 5 -0.17 -6.93 -9.25
C PHE A 5 1.26 -7.20 -8.75
N PRO A 6 2.21 -7.50 -9.66
CA PRO A 6 3.62 -7.68 -9.30
C PRO A 6 4.27 -6.34 -8.95
N MET A 7 5.46 -6.37 -8.34
CA MET A 7 6.26 -5.17 -8.08
C MET A 7 6.43 -4.33 -9.36
N PRO A 8 6.05 -3.05 -9.38
CA PRO A 8 6.30 -2.16 -10.51
C PRO A 8 7.80 -2.00 -10.74
N ALA A 9 8.25 -2.08 -11.99
CA ALA A 9 9.68 -1.99 -12.35
C ALA A 9 10.32 -0.63 -12.04
N GLU A 10 9.52 0.40 -11.76
CA GLU A 10 10.00 1.75 -11.38
C GLU A 10 10.20 1.93 -9.87
N VAL A 11 9.81 0.95 -9.05
CA VAL A 11 10.05 0.96 -7.61
C VAL A 11 11.41 0.28 -7.35
N GLU A 12 12.41 1.09 -7.05
CA GLU A 12 13.76 0.64 -6.68
C GLU A 12 14.19 1.29 -5.35
N GLY A 13 14.81 0.51 -4.45
CA GLY A 13 15.26 0.98 -3.15
C GLY A 13 14.18 0.94 -2.08
N CYS A 14 14.11 1.99 -1.24
CA CYS A 14 13.18 2.06 -0.13
C CYS A 14 11.73 1.97 -0.63
N SER A 15 10.95 1.05 -0.08
CA SER A 15 9.58 0.83 -0.53
C SER A 15 8.71 0.25 0.57
N CYS A 16 7.40 0.41 0.40
CA CYS A 16 6.39 -0.28 1.17
C CYS A 16 5.50 -1.08 0.23
N TYR A 17 5.30 -2.36 0.49
CA TYR A 17 4.46 -3.21 -0.35
C TYR A 17 3.65 -4.20 0.47
N PHE A 18 2.36 -4.31 0.11
CA PHE A 18 1.38 -5.05 0.86
C PHE A 18 0.58 -5.97 -0.05
N ALA A 19 0.45 -7.22 0.36
CA ALA A 19 -0.46 -8.20 -0.21
C ALA A 19 -1.66 -8.40 0.73
N ARG A 20 -2.68 -9.17 0.32
CA ARG A 20 -3.85 -9.41 1.18
C ARG A 20 -3.58 -10.32 2.37
N ASN A 21 -2.56 -11.16 2.24
CA ASN A 21 -2.18 -12.20 3.19
C ASN A 21 -0.74 -12.64 2.89
N GLN A 22 -0.17 -13.41 3.82
CA GLN A 22 1.20 -13.92 3.71
C GLN A 22 1.44 -14.76 2.44
N LYS A 23 0.47 -15.58 2.03
CA LYS A 23 0.64 -16.40 0.82
C LYS A 23 0.75 -15.54 -0.44
N GLU A 24 -0.10 -14.53 -0.60
CA GLU A 24 0.01 -13.58 -1.72
C GLU A 24 1.31 -12.78 -1.66
N TYR A 25 1.76 -12.40 -0.46
CA TYR A 25 3.05 -11.72 -0.23
C TYR A 25 4.24 -12.56 -0.72
N GLU A 26 4.31 -13.83 -0.32
CA GLU A 26 5.36 -14.78 -0.73
C GLU A 26 5.36 -15.09 -2.23
N ASN A 27 4.24 -14.85 -2.92
CA ASN A 27 4.11 -15.01 -4.37
C ASN A 27 4.23 -13.67 -5.12
N GLU A 28 4.68 -12.60 -4.45
CA GLU A 28 4.85 -11.25 -5.03
C GLU A 28 3.56 -10.69 -5.64
N GLN A 29 2.42 -10.98 -5.01
CA GLN A 29 1.09 -10.56 -5.44
C GLN A 29 0.56 -9.43 -4.55
N TYR A 30 0.97 -8.20 -4.84
CA TYR A 30 0.67 -7.04 -4.00
C TYR A 30 -0.61 -6.33 -4.41
N VAL A 31 -1.32 -5.76 -3.45
CA VAL A 31 -2.49 -4.89 -3.67
C VAL A 31 -2.15 -3.41 -3.48
N TYR A 32 -0.97 -3.12 -2.95
CA TYR A 32 -0.42 -1.79 -2.79
C TYR A 32 1.11 -1.86 -2.83
N VAL A 33 1.74 -0.91 -3.52
CA VAL A 33 3.18 -0.69 -3.51
C VAL A 33 3.41 0.82 -3.48
N ASP A 34 4.41 1.31 -2.75
CA ASP A 34 4.89 2.68 -2.90
C ASP A 34 6.43 2.74 -2.91
N ASP A 35 6.96 3.78 -3.54
CA ASP A 35 8.39 4.02 -3.77
C ASP A 35 9.00 5.05 -2.79
N TYR A 36 8.38 5.21 -1.61
CA TYR A 36 8.79 6.12 -0.53
C TYR A 36 9.01 7.58 -0.97
N GLY A 37 8.02 8.44 -0.71
CA GLY A 37 8.10 9.88 -0.94
C GLY A 37 7.73 10.38 -2.35
N ASN A 38 7.44 9.50 -3.32
CA ASN A 38 7.02 9.95 -4.66
C ASN A 38 5.63 9.48 -5.07
N ASN A 39 5.40 8.16 -5.13
CA ASN A 39 4.19 7.57 -5.67
C ASN A 39 3.78 6.28 -4.96
N ALA A 40 2.47 6.09 -4.87
CA ALA A 40 1.85 4.82 -4.54
C ALA A 40 1.09 4.24 -5.74
N TYR A 41 1.03 2.93 -5.78
CA TYR A 41 0.47 2.13 -6.86
C TYR A 41 -0.61 1.20 -6.30
N ILE A 42 -1.75 1.17 -6.96
CA ILE A 42 -2.80 0.16 -6.75
C ILE A 42 -3.33 -0.32 -8.10
N LYS A 43 -3.94 -1.51 -8.13
CA LYS A 43 -4.68 -1.99 -9.30
C LYS A 43 -6.17 -2.07 -9.00
N LEU A 44 -6.96 -1.24 -9.67
CA LEU A 44 -8.39 -1.11 -9.42
C LEU A 44 -9.16 -1.29 -10.72
N ASP A 45 -10.11 -2.21 -10.72
CA ASP A 45 -11.00 -2.47 -11.87
C ASP A 45 -10.24 -2.75 -13.19
N GLY A 46 -9.06 -3.36 -13.08
CA GLY A 46 -8.19 -3.74 -14.19
C GLY A 46 -7.11 -2.71 -14.51
N HIS A 47 -7.21 -1.51 -13.96
CA HIS A 47 -6.33 -0.39 -14.27
C HIS A 47 -5.29 -0.18 -13.16
N MET A 48 -4.04 0.03 -13.56
CA MET A 48 -3.00 0.53 -12.65
C MET A 48 -3.26 2.01 -12.38
N ILE A 49 -3.32 2.38 -11.11
CA ILE A 49 -3.48 3.75 -10.64
C ILE A 49 -2.20 4.13 -9.90
N LYS A 50 -1.65 5.28 -10.27
CA LYS A 50 -0.50 5.92 -9.65
C LYS A 50 -0.98 7.17 -8.91
N ILE A 51 -0.74 7.25 -7.61
CA ILE A 51 -1.15 8.35 -6.76
C ILE A 51 0.10 9.03 -6.21
N PRO A 52 0.28 10.35 -6.41
CA PRO A 52 1.37 11.09 -5.80
C PRO A 52 1.35 10.97 -4.28
N MET A 53 2.52 10.91 -3.67
CA MET A 53 2.73 10.82 -2.23
C MET A 53 3.81 11.82 -1.82
N GLU A 54 3.76 12.30 -0.58
CA GLU A 54 4.80 13.14 0.00
C GLU A 54 5.52 12.42 1.15
N GLU A 55 6.79 12.75 1.37
CA GLU A 55 7.51 12.31 2.56
C GLU A 55 6.81 12.86 3.82
N GLY A 56 6.30 11.95 4.68
CA GLY A 56 5.53 12.31 5.88
C GLY A 56 4.12 11.71 5.91
N ASP A 57 3.62 11.18 4.79
CA ASP A 57 2.32 10.50 4.73
C ASP A 57 2.28 9.14 5.47
N PHE A 58 3.43 8.69 5.99
CA PHE A 58 3.58 7.44 6.73
C PHE A 58 4.01 7.70 8.18
N ASP A 59 3.18 7.29 9.14
CA ASP A 59 3.58 7.16 10.54
C ASP A 59 3.99 5.70 10.82
N PRO A 60 5.31 5.39 10.87
CA PRO A 60 5.80 4.04 11.14
C PRO A 60 5.50 3.59 12.58
N SER A 61 5.31 4.53 13.52
CA SER A 61 5.08 4.20 14.94
C SER A 61 3.73 3.52 15.15
N ASN A 62 2.74 3.88 14.34
CA ASN A 62 1.36 3.39 14.46
C ASN A 62 0.86 2.67 13.20
N PHE A 63 1.73 2.46 12.20
CA PHE A 63 1.37 1.95 10.87
C PHE A 63 0.10 2.64 10.35
N SER A 64 0.17 3.95 10.16
CA SER A 64 -0.92 4.75 9.62
C SER A 64 -0.45 5.48 8.38
N LYS A 65 -1.18 5.32 7.28
CA LYS A 65 -0.94 6.03 6.02
C LYS A 65 -2.25 6.55 5.47
N VAL A 66 -2.23 7.80 4.99
CA VAL A 66 -3.36 8.39 4.26
C VAL A 66 -2.81 9.14 3.05
N LEU A 67 -3.22 8.72 1.85
CA LEU A 67 -2.91 9.37 0.59
C LEU A 67 -4.21 9.83 -0.05
N GLU A 68 -4.24 11.03 -0.60
CA GLU A 68 -5.45 11.60 -1.16
C GLU A 68 -5.14 12.49 -2.36
N ASP A 69 -5.83 12.24 -3.47
CA ASP A 69 -5.82 13.10 -4.65
C ASP A 69 -7.25 13.54 -5.00
N SER A 70 -7.47 14.09 -6.20
CA SER A 70 -8.81 14.53 -6.62
C SER A 70 -9.83 13.41 -6.86
N GLU A 71 -9.39 12.17 -7.09
CA GLU A 71 -10.22 11.02 -7.49
C GLU A 71 -10.30 9.95 -6.41
N TYR A 72 -9.23 9.74 -5.65
CA TYR A 72 -9.05 8.66 -4.71
C TYR A 72 -8.62 9.15 -3.34
N ARG A 73 -9.00 8.39 -2.31
CA ARG A 73 -8.39 8.45 -0.99
C ARG A 73 -8.01 7.03 -0.58
N ILE A 74 -6.72 6.80 -0.36
CA ILE A 74 -6.19 5.56 0.18
C ILE A 74 -5.88 5.79 1.65
N SER A 75 -6.37 4.90 2.50
CA SER A 75 -5.93 4.85 3.90
C SER A 75 -5.52 3.45 4.28
N MET A 76 -4.48 3.35 5.09
CA MET A 76 -4.00 2.08 5.62
C MET A 76 -3.70 2.25 7.10
N SER A 77 -4.19 1.31 7.90
CA SER A 77 -4.01 1.31 9.34
C SER A 77 -3.82 -0.10 9.88
N GLY A 78 -3.05 -0.25 10.95
CA GLY A 78 -2.86 -1.56 11.57
C GLY A 78 -1.78 -1.56 12.64
N LYS A 79 -0.90 -2.57 12.60
CA LYS A 79 0.17 -2.73 13.58
C LYS A 79 1.42 -3.36 12.97
N LYS A 80 2.58 -2.98 13.50
CA LYS A 80 3.85 -3.67 13.29
C LYS A 80 3.77 -5.08 13.88
N THR A 81 4.21 -6.08 13.14
CA THR A 81 4.25 -7.48 13.59
C THR A 81 5.65 -7.97 13.89
N SER A 82 6.65 -7.46 13.19
CA SER A 82 8.07 -7.75 13.42
C SER A 82 8.94 -6.68 12.77
N GLU A 83 10.21 -6.66 13.16
CA GLU A 83 11.24 -5.79 12.63
C GLU A 83 12.53 -6.60 12.55
N GLN A 84 13.21 -6.57 11.40
CA GLN A 84 14.50 -7.20 11.16
C GLN A 84 15.32 -6.26 10.28
N ASP A 85 16.54 -5.94 10.73
CA ASP A 85 17.43 -4.98 10.07
C ASP A 85 16.72 -3.65 9.76
N GLU A 86 16.74 -3.16 8.51
CA GLU A 86 16.04 -1.93 8.11
C GLU A 86 14.66 -2.19 7.47
N THR A 87 14.09 -3.39 7.71
CA THR A 87 12.76 -3.79 7.25
C THR A 87 11.77 -4.04 8.41
N MET A 88 10.57 -3.49 8.28
CA MET A 88 9.47 -3.65 9.22
C MET A 88 8.27 -4.35 8.57
N MET A 89 7.74 -5.38 9.24
CA MET A 89 6.54 -6.09 8.81
C MET A 89 5.29 -5.53 9.47
N PHE A 90 4.19 -5.48 8.73
CA PHE A 90 2.91 -4.97 9.20
C PHE A 90 1.74 -5.85 8.80
N THR A 91 0.69 -5.77 9.62
CA THR A 91 -0.65 -6.27 9.28
C THR A 91 -1.68 -5.19 9.52
N GLY A 92 -2.73 -5.15 8.72
CA GLY A 92 -3.74 -4.10 8.86
C GLY A 92 -4.88 -4.20 7.87
N GLN A 93 -5.49 -3.04 7.60
CA GLN A 93 -6.50 -2.87 6.58
C GLN A 93 -6.13 -1.73 5.65
N LEU A 94 -6.25 -1.98 4.35
CA LEU A 94 -6.19 -0.98 3.29
C LEU A 94 -7.61 -0.63 2.87
N THR A 95 -7.91 0.66 2.81
CA THR A 95 -9.19 1.22 2.36
C THR A 95 -8.95 2.15 1.18
N VAL A 96 -9.69 1.94 0.10
CA VAL A 96 -9.68 2.79 -1.10
C VAL A 96 -11.07 3.38 -1.28
N LEU A 97 -11.20 4.70 -1.16
CA LEU A 97 -12.41 5.45 -1.49
C LEU A 97 -12.26 6.06 -2.88
N ILE A 98 -13.23 5.75 -3.76
CA ILE A 98 -13.34 6.29 -5.11
C ILE A 98 -14.37 7.42 -5.03
N LYS A 99 -13.89 8.66 -5.01
CA LYS A 99 -14.70 9.83 -4.63
C LYS A 99 -15.89 10.04 -5.56
N LYS A 100 -15.67 9.91 -6.88
CA LYS A 100 -16.72 10.09 -7.89
C LYS A 100 -17.87 9.08 -7.79
N GLU A 101 -17.56 7.86 -7.35
CA GLU A 101 -18.53 6.77 -7.24
C GLU A 101 -19.12 6.65 -5.82
N ASN A 102 -18.57 7.39 -4.86
CA ASN A 102 -18.80 7.18 -3.43
C ASN A 102 -18.69 5.69 -3.02
N ARG A 103 -17.72 4.99 -3.63
CA ARG A 103 -17.50 3.56 -3.42
C ARG A 103 -16.24 3.35 -2.58
N THR A 104 -16.38 2.56 -1.52
CA THR A 104 -15.28 2.19 -0.64
C THR A 104 -14.97 0.71 -0.78
N ILE A 105 -13.69 0.38 -0.90
CA ILE A 105 -13.17 -1.00 -0.90
C ILE A 105 -12.24 -1.14 0.28
N THR A 106 -12.46 -2.15 1.12
CA THR A 106 -11.58 -2.47 2.24
C THR A 106 -11.03 -3.88 2.08
N THR A 107 -9.73 -4.06 2.29
CA THR A 107 -9.06 -5.36 2.20
C THR A 107 -8.06 -5.50 3.35
N PRO A 108 -7.91 -6.71 3.94
CA PRO A 108 -6.80 -6.95 4.85
C PRO A 108 -5.48 -6.79 4.12
N VAL A 109 -4.43 -6.42 4.84
CA VAL A 109 -3.08 -6.32 4.30
C VAL A 109 -2.05 -6.98 5.21
N TYR A 110 -1.04 -7.56 4.57
CA TYR A 110 0.19 -8.10 5.14
C TYR A 110 1.34 -7.72 4.22
N GLY A 111 2.42 -7.19 4.77
CA GLY A 111 3.57 -6.80 3.98
C GLY A 111 4.58 -6.01 4.77
N GLU A 112 5.48 -5.33 4.08
CA GLU A 112 6.62 -4.70 4.69
C GLU A 112 6.89 -3.30 4.15
N CYS A 113 7.61 -2.54 4.95
CA CYS A 113 8.29 -1.31 4.55
C CYS A 113 9.75 -1.44 4.94
N GLY A 114 10.66 -1.11 4.03
CA GLY A 114 12.08 -1.16 4.33
C GLY A 114 12.97 -0.44 3.33
N CYS A 115 14.20 -0.25 3.79
CA CYS A 115 15.40 0.02 3.02
C CYS A 115 16.41 -1.10 3.43
#